data_AF-A0A364MEA3-F1
#
_entry.id   AF-A0A364MEA3-F1
#
_cell.length_a   1.000
_cell.length_b   1.000
_cell.length_c   1.000
_cell.angle_alpha   90.00
_cell.angle_beta   90.00
_cell.angle_gamma   90.00
#
_symmetry.space_group_name_H-M   'P 1'
#
loop_
_entity.id
_entity.type
_entity.pdbx_description
1 polymer ?
#
loop_
_entity_poly.entity_id
_entity_poly.type
_entity_poly.pdbx_seq_one_letter_code
_entity_poly.pdbx_strand_id
1 'polypeptide(L)'
;MHHAPPPTSSSGDLLVSAPENHLSVNWDPSSLANPPVPRIDNNPKETGGTWGDGCSAATSLTDNQDDTTLRSSLARHFRTNIDTTHTDIVLIICGFVSGLVDGLSFNAWGSFASMQTGNSVFIALGVSGQPAYPAYLWAKSLIALTVFITSNILFIHVSRALGPRRRSTLILSFAVQTAALLAAAILVQLGVISPKPEDPRAPIEWMQILPISLLSFQAGGQIVASRVLGIDEIPTVVLTTLLCDLLVDPKLTEKVNPKRNRRAGAFLALFLGAMTAGGLSKVTEMAASLWFAFVLKFLITAGWFVWKREGRTEGKRDVEG
;
A
#
# COMPACT_ATOMS: atom_id res chain seq x y z
N MET A 1 62.57 -9.94 44.12
CA MET A 1 62.47 -11.35 43.64
C MET A 1 61.31 -11.41 42.67
N HIS A 2 61.65 -11.53 41.39
CA HIS A 2 60.73 -11.76 40.27
C HIS A 2 60.11 -13.15 40.38
N HIS A 3 58.82 -13.29 40.05
CA HIS A 3 58.35 -14.46 39.31
C HIS A 3 57.22 -14.05 38.35
N ALA A 4 57.42 -14.49 37.10
CA ALA A 4 56.76 -14.13 35.87
C ALA A 4 55.42 -14.88 35.65
N PRO A 5 54.56 -14.42 34.71
CA PRO A 5 53.35 -15.13 34.30
C PRO A 5 53.68 -16.34 33.38
N PRO A 6 52.86 -17.41 33.36
CA PRO A 6 53.01 -18.52 32.43
C PRO A 6 52.37 -18.23 31.05
N PRO A 7 52.65 -19.04 30.01
CA PRO A 7 52.98 -18.53 28.68
C PRO A 7 51.82 -18.46 27.68
N THR A 8 52.01 -17.60 26.68
CA THR A 8 51.34 -17.59 25.38
C THR A 8 51.71 -18.82 24.55
N SER A 9 50.72 -19.57 24.06
CA SER A 9 50.92 -20.59 23.02
C SER A 9 50.21 -20.21 21.72
N SER A 10 51.04 -19.85 20.74
CA SER A 10 50.95 -20.05 19.29
C SER A 10 49.62 -20.44 18.63
N SER A 11 49.19 -19.57 17.71
CA SER A 11 48.87 -19.84 16.31
C SER A 11 48.29 -21.21 15.95
N GLY A 12 47.00 -21.21 15.63
CA GLY A 12 46.35 -22.22 14.82
C GLY A 12 45.32 -21.52 13.93
N ASP A 13 45.76 -21.07 12.75
CA ASP A 13 44.89 -20.60 11.68
C ASP A 13 43.96 -21.74 11.24
N LEU A 14 42.71 -21.72 11.72
CA LEU A 14 41.62 -22.47 11.10
C LEU A 14 40.97 -21.56 10.04
N LEU A 15 41.69 -21.39 8.93
CA LEU A 15 41.12 -21.00 7.64
C LEU A 15 40.15 -22.11 7.22
N VAL A 16 38.87 -21.92 7.53
CA VAL A 16 37.80 -22.68 6.87
C VAL A 16 37.70 -22.13 5.44
N SER A 17 38.34 -22.84 4.52
CA SER A 17 38.24 -22.63 3.09
C SER A 17 36.82 -22.95 2.62
N ALA A 18 36.08 -21.92 2.18
CA ALA A 18 34.84 -22.08 1.45
C ALA A 18 35.16 -22.60 0.02
N PRO A 19 34.40 -23.55 -0.54
CA PRO A 19 34.62 -23.98 -1.91
C PRO A 19 34.16 -22.88 -2.88
N GLU A 20 35.09 -22.36 -3.68
CA GLU A 20 34.83 -21.46 -4.81
C GLU A 20 34.11 -22.22 -5.93
N ASN A 21 32.78 -22.25 -5.91
CA ASN A 21 31.98 -22.60 -7.08
C ASN A 21 31.74 -21.33 -7.92
N HIS A 22 32.66 -21.05 -8.84
CA HIS A 22 32.45 -20.09 -9.92
C HIS A 22 31.43 -20.64 -10.92
N LEU A 23 30.13 -20.48 -10.62
CA LEU A 23 29.07 -20.56 -11.62
C LEU A 23 28.78 -19.15 -12.13
N SER A 24 29.46 -18.78 -13.21
CA SER A 24 29.12 -17.60 -14.00
C SER A 24 27.75 -17.80 -14.65
N VAL A 25 26.72 -17.15 -14.11
CA VAL A 25 25.39 -17.10 -14.73
C VAL A 25 25.47 -16.09 -15.88
N ASN A 26 25.69 -16.61 -17.09
CA ASN A 26 25.66 -15.83 -18.33
C ASN A 26 24.19 -15.62 -18.73
N TRP A 27 23.73 -14.37 -18.75
CA TRP A 27 22.40 -14.01 -19.21
C TRP A 27 22.44 -13.76 -20.72
N ASP A 28 21.98 -14.75 -21.51
CA ASP A 28 21.78 -14.60 -22.96
C ASP A 28 20.29 -14.34 -23.25
N PRO A 29 19.89 -13.16 -23.76
CA PRO A 29 18.49 -12.76 -23.91
C PRO A 29 17.82 -13.27 -25.21
N SER A 30 18.41 -14.23 -25.93
CA SER A 30 17.97 -14.61 -27.28
C SER A 30 17.11 -15.89 -27.39
N SER A 31 16.66 -16.51 -26.29
CA SER A 31 16.04 -17.85 -26.32
C SER A 31 14.50 -17.94 -26.12
N LEU A 32 13.75 -16.83 -26.21
CA LEU A 32 12.28 -16.87 -26.12
C LEU A 32 11.60 -16.26 -27.35
N ALA A 33 11.68 -16.94 -28.49
CA ALA A 33 10.81 -16.71 -29.64
C ALA A 33 9.66 -17.72 -29.63
N ASN A 34 8.42 -17.25 -29.41
CA ASN A 34 7.21 -18.06 -29.55
C ASN A 34 6.86 -18.29 -31.03
N PRO A 35 6.40 -19.49 -31.45
CA PRO A 35 5.94 -19.73 -32.81
C PRO A 35 4.53 -19.12 -33.06
N PRO A 36 4.18 -18.75 -34.31
CA PRO A 36 2.89 -18.15 -34.62
C PRO A 36 1.77 -19.20 -34.79
N VAL A 37 0.57 -18.86 -34.30
CA VAL A 37 -0.68 -19.64 -34.41
C VAL A 37 -1.40 -19.29 -35.73
N PRO A 38 -2.05 -20.25 -36.44
CA PRO A 38 -2.74 -19.96 -37.71
C PRO A 38 -4.10 -19.27 -37.50
N ARG A 39 -4.47 -18.35 -38.41
CA ARG A 39 -5.80 -17.75 -38.52
C ARG A 39 -6.78 -18.72 -39.19
N ILE A 40 -7.96 -18.87 -38.59
CA ILE A 40 -9.12 -19.54 -39.20
C ILE A 40 -10.03 -18.44 -39.77
N ASP A 41 -10.13 -18.40 -41.09
CA ASP A 41 -11.09 -17.55 -41.81
C ASP A 41 -12.42 -18.30 -41.95
N ASN A 42 -13.47 -17.80 -41.28
CA ASN A 42 -14.85 -18.28 -41.49
C ASN A 42 -15.68 -17.16 -42.15
N ASN A 43 -15.91 -17.33 -43.43
CA ASN A 43 -16.83 -16.56 -44.26
C ASN A 43 -18.18 -17.31 -44.35
N PRO A 44 -19.33 -16.67 -44.09
CA PRO A 44 -20.60 -17.11 -44.65
C PRO A 44 -21.14 -16.09 -45.65
N LYS A 45 -21.52 -16.62 -46.81
CA LYS A 45 -22.06 -15.93 -47.97
C LYS A 45 -23.60 -16.05 -47.97
N GLU A 46 -24.25 -15.03 -48.55
CA GLU A 46 -25.64 -14.98 -49.07
C GLU A 46 -26.74 -14.77 -48.01
N THR A 47 -27.78 -13.93 -48.20
CA THR A 47 -28.70 -13.80 -49.35
C THR A 47 -29.44 -12.46 -49.30
N GLY A 48 -29.94 -11.97 -50.44
CA GLY A 48 -30.73 -10.74 -50.57
C GLY A 48 -32.23 -10.87 -50.27
N GLY A 49 -32.94 -9.73 -50.23
CA GLY A 49 -34.41 -9.68 -50.15
C GLY A 49 -34.95 -8.28 -49.80
N THR A 50 -35.90 -7.84 -50.61
CA THR A 50 -36.53 -6.50 -50.71
C THR A 50 -37.69 -6.23 -49.74
N TRP A 51 -37.82 -4.95 -49.35
CA TRP A 51 -39.01 -4.09 -49.05
C TRP A 51 -40.24 -4.63 -48.29
N GLY A 52 -40.70 -3.84 -47.31
CA GLY A 52 -42.03 -3.92 -46.71
C GLY A 52 -42.31 -2.79 -45.71
N ASP A 53 -43.21 -1.88 -46.09
CA ASP A 53 -43.87 -0.85 -45.25
C ASP A 53 -44.65 -1.49 -44.08
N GLY A 54 -44.79 -0.78 -42.96
CA GLY A 54 -45.65 -1.23 -41.86
C GLY A 54 -45.63 -0.36 -40.62
N CYS A 55 -46.63 0.51 -40.53
CA CYS A 55 -47.01 1.41 -39.43
C CYS A 55 -47.15 0.77 -38.03
N SER A 56 -47.08 1.64 -37.01
CA SER A 56 -47.61 1.51 -35.63
C SER A 56 -46.70 0.89 -34.56
N ALA A 57 -46.19 1.75 -33.66
CA ALA A 57 -46.80 1.96 -32.34
C ALA A 57 -45.82 2.76 -31.46
N ALA A 58 -46.12 4.05 -31.29
CA ALA A 58 -45.50 4.85 -30.24
C ALA A 58 -46.09 4.39 -28.89
N THR A 59 -45.40 3.49 -28.20
CA THR A 59 -45.71 3.12 -26.82
C THR A 59 -44.53 3.46 -25.92
N SER A 60 -44.63 4.62 -25.26
CA SER A 60 -44.19 4.85 -23.88
C SER A 60 -42.99 4.02 -23.39
N LEU A 61 -41.76 4.45 -23.71
CA LEU A 61 -40.52 3.88 -23.15
C LEU A 61 -39.49 4.96 -22.75
N THR A 62 -39.92 6.20 -22.50
CA THR A 62 -38.99 7.30 -22.24
C THR A 62 -38.44 7.37 -20.82
N ASP A 63 -38.99 6.63 -19.84
CA ASP A 63 -38.50 6.70 -18.45
C ASP A 63 -37.44 5.63 -18.11
N ASN A 64 -37.48 4.47 -18.78
CA ASN A 64 -36.48 3.39 -18.58
C ASN A 64 -35.23 3.55 -19.44
N GLN A 65 -35.29 4.34 -20.53
CA GLN A 65 -34.18 4.49 -21.47
C GLN A 65 -33.11 5.48 -20.95
N ASP A 66 -33.51 6.53 -20.23
CA ASP A 66 -32.59 7.44 -19.56
C ASP A 66 -31.91 6.77 -18.34
N ASP A 67 -32.66 5.99 -17.56
CA ASP A 67 -32.10 5.24 -16.43
C ASP A 67 -31.11 4.14 -16.87
N THR A 68 -31.39 3.44 -17.96
CA THR A 68 -30.47 2.43 -18.52
C THR A 68 -29.23 3.06 -19.17
N THR A 69 -29.35 4.24 -19.78
CA THR A 69 -28.19 4.97 -20.34
C THR A 69 -27.30 5.57 -19.24
N LEU A 70 -27.88 6.14 -18.18
CA LEU A 70 -27.13 6.63 -17.02
C LEU A 70 -26.45 5.49 -16.26
N ARG A 71 -27.16 4.40 -15.96
CA ARG A 71 -26.59 3.22 -15.29
C ARG A 71 -25.49 2.56 -16.12
N SER A 72 -25.67 2.45 -17.44
CA SER A 72 -24.65 1.88 -18.32
C SER A 72 -23.43 2.81 -18.49
N SER A 73 -23.64 4.13 -18.49
CA SER A 73 -22.56 5.13 -18.49
C SER A 73 -21.76 5.12 -17.18
N LEU A 74 -22.44 5.08 -16.03
CA LEU A 74 -21.82 4.94 -14.71
C LEU A 74 -21.08 3.61 -14.58
N ALA A 75 -21.72 2.49 -14.95
CA ALA A 75 -21.08 1.17 -14.93
C ALA A 75 -19.84 1.12 -15.83
N ARG A 76 -19.87 1.80 -16.98
CA ARG A 76 -18.71 1.96 -17.85
C ARG A 76 -17.62 2.78 -17.18
N HIS A 77 -17.96 3.92 -16.57
CA HIS A 77 -17.01 4.76 -15.82
C HIS A 77 -16.29 3.98 -14.71
N PHE A 78 -17.03 3.22 -13.90
CA PHE A 78 -16.45 2.42 -12.81
C PHE A 78 -15.61 1.23 -13.30
N ARG A 79 -15.91 0.67 -14.47
CA ARG A 79 -15.14 -0.44 -15.06
C ARG A 79 -13.89 0.00 -15.81
N THR A 80 -13.70 1.29 -16.04
CA THR A 80 -12.53 1.78 -16.77
C THR A 80 -11.26 1.77 -15.93
N ASN A 81 -10.13 1.55 -16.61
CA ASN A 81 -8.83 1.69 -15.97
C ASN A 81 -8.50 3.17 -15.77
N ILE A 82 -7.85 3.45 -14.65
CA ILE A 82 -7.42 4.78 -14.26
C ILE A 82 -6.06 5.08 -14.88
N ASP A 83 -5.91 6.32 -15.38
CA ASP A 83 -4.61 6.88 -15.75
C ASP A 83 -3.68 6.94 -14.53
N THR A 84 -2.49 6.36 -14.66
CA THR A 84 -1.48 6.33 -13.60
C THR A 84 -0.69 7.64 -13.48
N THR A 85 -0.84 8.55 -14.44
CA THR A 85 -0.21 9.88 -14.41
C THR A 85 -0.65 10.66 -13.17
N HIS A 86 0.30 11.14 -12.37
CA HIS A 86 0.11 11.85 -11.09
C HIS A 86 -0.44 11.04 -9.90
N THR A 87 -0.56 9.71 -10.02
CA THR A 87 -0.94 8.86 -8.88
C THR A 87 0.14 8.78 -7.80
N ASP A 88 1.36 9.24 -8.10
CA ASP A 88 2.45 9.42 -7.14
C ASP A 88 2.10 10.42 -6.03
N ILE A 89 1.40 11.52 -6.34
CA ILE A 89 0.93 12.50 -5.34
C ILE A 89 0.01 11.82 -4.32
N VAL A 90 -0.92 10.98 -4.80
CA VAL A 90 -1.83 10.22 -3.93
C VAL A 90 -1.06 9.30 -3.01
N LEU A 91 -0.03 8.61 -3.52
CA LEU A 91 0.81 7.73 -2.72
C LEU A 91 1.69 8.49 -1.72
N ILE A 92 2.15 9.70 -2.05
CA ILE A 92 2.88 10.57 -1.12
C ILE A 92 1.96 11.01 0.03
N ILE A 93 0.74 11.44 -0.26
CA ILE A 93 -0.25 11.78 0.79
C ILE A 93 -0.58 10.54 1.63
N CYS A 94 -0.71 9.37 1.01
CA CYS A 94 -0.85 8.10 1.73
C CYS A 94 0.34 7.82 2.66
N GLY A 95 1.57 8.13 2.23
CA GLY A 95 2.77 8.04 3.07
C GLY A 95 2.71 8.99 4.28
N PHE A 96 2.22 10.21 4.09
CA PHE A 96 1.95 11.14 5.20
C PHE A 96 0.92 10.57 6.18
N VAL A 97 -0.20 10.04 5.68
CA VAL A 97 -1.24 9.42 6.51
C VAL A 97 -0.68 8.20 7.27
N SER A 98 0.16 7.37 6.64
CA SER A 98 0.85 6.27 7.31
C SER A 98 1.72 6.75 8.47
N GLY A 99 2.56 7.76 8.22
CA GLY A 99 3.43 8.32 9.26
C GLY A 99 2.63 8.90 10.43
N LEU A 100 1.53 9.59 10.12
CA LEU A 100 0.61 10.14 11.12
C LEU A 100 -0.03 9.02 11.96
N VAL A 101 -0.62 8.01 11.32
CA VAL A 101 -1.28 6.89 11.99
C VAL A 101 -0.31 6.06 12.81
N ASP A 102 0.88 5.76 12.29
CA ASP A 102 1.90 5.00 13.02
C ASP A 102 2.49 5.77 14.19
N GLY A 103 2.73 7.08 14.04
CA GLY A 103 3.17 7.94 15.13
C GLY A 103 2.14 7.98 16.26
N LEU A 104 0.85 8.10 15.94
CA LEU A 104 -0.23 8.08 16.93
C LEU A 104 -0.36 6.71 17.60
N SER A 105 -0.37 5.64 16.82
CA SER A 105 -0.56 4.27 17.32
C SER A 105 0.60 3.83 18.22
N PHE A 106 1.83 4.16 17.83
CA PHE A 106 3.00 3.85 18.64
C PHE A 106 3.03 4.67 19.93
N ASN A 107 2.74 5.96 19.86
CA ASN A 107 2.74 6.83 21.04
C ASN A 107 1.63 6.47 22.05
N ALA A 108 0.47 6.02 21.57
CA ALA A 108 -0.66 5.66 22.43
C ALA A 108 -0.57 4.22 22.96
N TRP A 109 -0.22 3.26 22.09
CA TRP A 109 -0.39 1.83 22.36
C TRP A 109 0.89 0.99 22.20
N GLY A 110 2.03 1.62 21.91
CA GLY A 110 3.33 0.94 21.80
C GLY A 110 3.48 0.00 20.59
N SER A 111 2.55 0.04 19.63
CA SER A 111 2.57 -0.81 18.44
C SER A 111 2.37 0.00 17.17
N PHE A 112 3.06 -0.38 16.10
CA PHE A 112 2.93 0.25 14.79
C PHE A 112 1.78 -0.37 14.03
N ALA A 113 0.94 0.45 13.39
CA ALA A 113 -0.12 -0.07 12.54
C ALA A 113 0.46 -0.63 11.23
N SER A 114 1.44 0.05 10.64
CA SER A 114 1.98 -0.23 9.32
C SER A 114 3.44 -0.71 9.33
N MET A 115 4.31 -0.18 10.20
CA MET A 115 5.73 -0.57 10.30
C MET A 115 5.95 -1.97 10.90
N GLN A 116 5.80 -3.02 10.07
CA GLN A 116 5.91 -4.41 10.49
C GLN A 116 7.32 -4.83 10.94
N THR A 117 8.38 -4.15 10.49
CA THR A 117 9.75 -4.44 10.96
C THR A 117 9.86 -4.28 12.47
N GLY A 118 9.31 -3.20 13.04
CA GLY A 118 9.29 -2.98 14.49
C GLY A 118 8.44 -4.02 15.22
N ASN A 119 7.27 -4.33 14.69
CA ASN A 119 6.39 -5.35 15.27
C ASN A 119 7.04 -6.74 15.32
N SER A 120 7.76 -7.14 14.27
CA SER A 120 8.50 -8.40 14.25
C SER A 120 9.58 -8.46 15.34
N VAL A 121 10.28 -7.34 15.58
CA VAL A 121 11.27 -7.25 16.67
C VAL A 121 10.60 -7.38 18.04
N PHE A 122 9.47 -6.71 18.27
CA PHE A 122 8.75 -6.83 19.54
C PHE A 122 8.23 -8.25 19.81
N ILE A 123 7.79 -8.96 18.76
CA ILE A 123 7.42 -10.38 18.88
C ILE A 123 8.64 -11.23 19.27
N ALA A 124 9.78 -11.03 18.60
CA ALA A 124 11.00 -11.77 18.87
C ALA A 124 11.55 -11.52 20.29
N LEU A 125 11.55 -10.26 20.75
CA LEU A 125 11.94 -9.91 22.11
C LEU A 125 10.97 -10.45 23.17
N GLY A 126 9.69 -10.62 22.82
CA GLY A 126 8.70 -11.27 23.69
C GLY A 126 9.09 -12.68 24.11
N VAL A 127 9.83 -13.43 23.28
CA VAL A 127 10.31 -14.79 23.59
C VAL A 127 11.29 -14.79 24.77
N SER A 128 12.10 -13.74 24.91
CA SER A 128 13.02 -13.56 26.04
C SER A 128 12.41 -12.76 27.20
N GLY A 129 11.12 -12.44 27.14
CA GLY A 129 10.43 -11.61 28.13
C GLY A 129 10.89 -10.15 28.12
N GLN A 130 11.42 -9.65 27.00
CA GLN A 130 11.88 -8.28 26.86
C GLN A 130 10.95 -7.46 25.96
N PRO A 131 10.76 -6.16 26.23
CA PRO A 131 11.16 -5.46 27.45
C PRO A 131 10.28 -5.86 28.66
N ALA A 132 10.83 -5.79 29.88
CA ALA A 132 10.08 -6.11 31.11
C ALA A 132 8.79 -5.28 31.27
N TYR A 133 8.82 -4.04 30.77
CA TYR A 133 7.66 -3.19 30.64
C TYR A 133 7.73 -2.44 29.30
N PRO A 134 6.62 -2.30 28.57
CA PRO A 134 5.30 -2.91 28.83
C PRO A 134 5.27 -4.40 28.45
N ALA A 135 4.78 -5.26 29.35
CA ALA A 135 4.90 -6.73 29.27
C ALA A 135 4.20 -7.40 28.05
N TYR A 136 3.34 -6.67 27.35
CA TYR A 136 2.47 -7.22 26.30
C TYR A 136 2.60 -6.54 24.94
N LEU A 137 3.68 -5.77 24.72
CA LEU A 137 3.98 -5.21 23.39
C LEU A 137 4.01 -6.29 22.31
N TRP A 138 4.62 -7.44 22.61
CA TRP A 138 4.73 -8.57 21.70
C TRP A 138 3.36 -9.07 21.20
N ALA A 139 2.34 -9.08 22.07
CA ALA A 139 1.01 -9.54 21.73
C ALA A 139 0.28 -8.55 20.82
N LYS A 140 0.36 -7.24 21.13
CA LYS A 140 -0.19 -6.17 20.28
C LYS A 140 0.47 -6.19 18.89
N SER A 141 1.79 -6.32 18.84
CA SER A 141 2.55 -6.44 17.60
C SER A 141 2.23 -7.72 16.81
N LEU A 142 1.99 -8.85 17.48
CA LEU A 142 1.57 -10.09 16.82
C LEU A 142 0.21 -9.93 16.15
N ILE A 143 -0.74 -9.30 16.83
CA ILE A 143 -2.07 -9.03 16.27
C ILE A 143 -1.97 -8.06 15.09
N ALA A 144 -1.22 -6.96 15.25
CA ALA A 144 -0.97 -6.02 14.16
C ALA A 144 -0.37 -6.71 12.93
N LEU A 145 0.65 -7.56 13.12
CA LEU A 145 1.32 -8.29 12.04
C LEU A 145 0.39 -9.30 11.36
N THR A 146 -0.35 -10.11 12.13
CA THR A 146 -1.26 -11.13 11.57
C THR A 146 -2.42 -10.50 10.80
N VAL A 147 -3.01 -9.42 11.32
CA VAL A 147 -4.06 -8.66 10.63
C VAL A 147 -3.49 -7.99 9.38
N PHE A 148 -2.28 -7.44 9.46
CA PHE A 148 -1.60 -6.86 8.30
C PHE A 148 -1.35 -7.90 7.19
N ILE A 149 -0.86 -9.09 7.52
CA ILE A 149 -0.65 -10.18 6.55
C ILE A 149 -1.99 -10.62 5.94
N THR A 150 -2.99 -10.86 6.78
CA THR A 150 -4.32 -11.31 6.33
C THR A 150 -4.98 -10.26 5.42
N SER A 151 -4.86 -8.98 5.76
CA SER A 151 -5.38 -7.89 4.93
C SER A 151 -4.69 -7.83 3.58
N ASN A 152 -3.35 -7.95 3.51
CA ASN A 152 -2.61 -7.99 2.24
C ASN A 152 -3.13 -9.11 1.33
N ILE A 153 -3.30 -10.32 1.88
CA ILE A 153 -3.85 -11.46 1.14
C ILE A 153 -5.25 -11.09 0.62
N LEU A 154 -6.15 -10.61 1.48
CA LEU A 154 -7.51 -10.23 1.09
C LEU A 154 -7.53 -9.17 -0.02
N PHE A 155 -6.78 -8.07 0.15
CA PHE A 155 -6.72 -6.98 -0.83
C PHE A 155 -6.12 -7.45 -2.16
N ILE A 156 -5.12 -8.33 -2.17
CA ILE A 156 -4.54 -8.90 -3.40
C ILE A 156 -5.58 -9.78 -4.11
N HIS A 157 -6.27 -10.65 -3.38
CA HIS A 157 -7.28 -11.54 -3.96
C HIS A 157 -8.46 -10.76 -4.54
N VAL A 158 -8.99 -9.79 -3.79
CA VAL A 158 -10.09 -8.91 -4.25
C VAL A 158 -9.64 -8.06 -5.45
N SER A 159 -8.43 -7.50 -5.39
CA SER A 159 -7.87 -6.69 -6.49
C SER A 159 -7.74 -7.50 -7.78
N ARG A 160 -7.25 -8.74 -7.70
CA ARG A 160 -7.15 -9.66 -8.85
C ARG A 160 -8.52 -10.05 -9.40
N ALA A 161 -9.49 -10.34 -8.52
CA ALA A 161 -10.84 -10.73 -8.94
C ALA A 161 -11.61 -9.59 -9.63
N LEU A 162 -11.49 -8.36 -9.11
CA LEU A 162 -12.20 -7.20 -9.64
C LEU A 162 -11.45 -6.50 -10.78
N GLY A 163 -10.18 -6.82 -11.02
CA GLY A 163 -9.31 -6.17 -11.97
C GLY A 163 -8.46 -5.08 -11.27
N PRO A 164 -7.13 -5.25 -11.17
CA PRO A 164 -6.32 -4.43 -10.27
C PRO A 164 -6.37 -2.93 -10.54
N ARG A 165 -6.35 -2.52 -11.81
CA ARG A 165 -6.33 -1.11 -12.22
C ARG A 165 -7.72 -0.51 -12.48
N ARG A 166 -8.79 -1.27 -12.27
CA ARG A 166 -10.14 -0.74 -12.48
C ARG A 166 -10.46 0.31 -11.43
N ARG A 167 -11.15 1.36 -11.86
CA ARG A 167 -11.60 2.45 -11.00
C ARG A 167 -12.41 1.94 -9.80
N SER A 168 -13.37 1.04 -10.04
CA SER A 168 -14.16 0.43 -8.98
C SER A 168 -13.31 -0.28 -7.93
N THR A 169 -12.22 -0.94 -8.35
CA THR A 169 -11.33 -1.68 -7.45
C THR A 169 -10.54 -0.75 -6.54
N LEU A 170 -10.02 0.35 -7.09
CA LEU A 170 -9.30 1.36 -6.31
C LEU A 170 -10.24 2.13 -5.38
N ILE A 171 -11.43 2.52 -5.85
CA ILE A 171 -12.47 3.13 -5.00
C ILE A 171 -12.85 2.19 -3.86
N LEU A 172 -13.15 0.92 -4.15
CA LEU A 172 -13.52 -0.05 -3.12
C LEU A 172 -12.38 -0.25 -2.12
N SER A 173 -11.14 -0.38 -2.60
CA SER A 173 -9.97 -0.56 -1.74
C SER A 173 -9.80 0.62 -0.78
N PHE A 174 -9.78 1.85 -1.31
CA PHE A 174 -9.64 3.06 -0.49
C PHE A 174 -10.85 3.33 0.39
N ALA A 175 -12.07 2.96 -0.03
CA ALA A 175 -13.28 3.09 0.78
C ALA A 175 -13.23 2.17 2.00
N VAL A 176 -12.84 0.90 1.82
CA VAL A 176 -12.65 -0.04 2.93
C VAL A 176 -11.56 0.43 3.89
N GLN A 177 -10.44 0.92 3.37
CA GLN A 177 -9.37 1.50 4.20
C GLN A 177 -9.85 2.72 4.99
N THR A 178 -10.61 3.61 4.35
CA THR A 178 -11.17 4.81 4.97
C THR A 178 -12.21 4.47 6.02
N ALA A 179 -13.06 3.46 5.77
CA ALA A 179 -14.05 2.98 6.73
C ALA A 179 -13.40 2.37 7.98
N ALA A 180 -12.31 1.60 7.82
CA ALA A 180 -11.56 1.07 8.95
C ALA A 180 -10.92 2.19 9.79
N LEU A 181 -10.36 3.22 9.14
CA LEU A 181 -9.81 4.40 9.82
C LEU A 181 -10.90 5.22 10.53
N LEU A 182 -12.08 5.37 9.92
CA LEU A 182 -13.25 6.01 10.53
C LEU A 182 -13.72 5.25 11.77
N ALA A 183 -13.84 3.92 11.67
CA ALA A 183 -14.23 3.08 12.79
C ALA A 183 -13.24 3.20 13.95
N ALA A 184 -11.93 3.23 13.66
CA ALA A 184 -10.91 3.48 14.68
C ALA A 184 -11.06 4.87 15.32
N ALA A 185 -11.30 5.92 14.54
CA ALA A 185 -11.52 7.27 15.05
C ALA A 185 -12.77 7.35 15.96
N ILE A 186 -13.88 6.72 15.57
CA ILE A 186 -15.13 6.66 16.35
C ILE A 186 -14.90 5.91 17.67
N LEU A 187 -14.24 4.75 17.62
CA LEU A 187 -13.95 3.96 18.82
C LEU A 187 -13.13 4.76 19.86
N VAL A 188 -12.14 5.53 19.40
CA VAL A 188 -11.36 6.40 20.29
C VAL A 188 -12.19 7.61 20.76
N GLN A 189 -12.99 8.22 19.88
CA GLN A 189 -13.83 9.37 20.22
C GLN A 189 -14.90 9.07 21.26
N LEU A 190 -15.50 7.88 21.21
CA LEU A 190 -16.54 7.44 22.15
C LEU A 190 -15.99 7.10 23.54
N GLY A 191 -14.66 7.20 23.76
CA GLY A 191 -14.03 6.86 25.03
C GLY A 191 -14.08 5.36 25.36
N VAL A 192 -14.45 4.53 24.37
CA VAL A 192 -14.43 3.06 24.47
C VAL A 192 -12.98 2.56 24.64
N ILE A 193 -12.00 3.35 24.18
CA ILE A 193 -10.57 3.14 24.39
C ILE A 193 -9.98 4.39 25.04
N SER A 194 -9.14 4.22 26.06
CA SER A 194 -8.40 5.34 26.64
C SER A 194 -7.44 5.92 25.58
N PRO A 195 -7.55 7.22 25.24
CA PRO A 195 -6.65 7.87 24.29
C PRO A 195 -5.30 8.23 24.92
N LYS A 196 -5.11 7.94 26.21
CA LYS A 196 -3.90 8.29 26.95
C LYS A 196 -2.78 7.31 26.63
N PRO A 197 -1.52 7.77 26.56
CA PRO A 197 -0.36 6.90 26.51
C PRO A 197 -0.45 5.86 27.62
N GLU A 198 -0.33 4.58 27.25
CA GLU A 198 -0.40 3.48 28.20
C GLU A 198 0.65 3.66 29.30
N ASP A 199 0.22 3.58 30.57
CA ASP A 199 1.16 3.43 31.68
C ASP A 199 1.85 2.06 31.50
N PRO A 200 3.18 1.99 31.34
CA PRO A 200 3.88 0.73 31.10
C PRO A 200 3.61 -0.34 32.17
N ARG A 201 3.13 0.05 33.36
CA ARG A 201 2.82 -0.83 34.49
C ARG A 201 1.34 -1.19 34.62
N ALA A 202 0.46 -0.61 33.80
CA ALA A 202 -0.97 -0.89 33.86
C ALA A 202 -1.31 -2.26 33.21
N PRO A 203 -2.40 -2.92 33.64
CA PRO A 203 -2.93 -4.10 32.97
C PRO A 203 -3.34 -3.79 31.52
N ILE A 204 -3.28 -4.79 30.65
CA ILE A 204 -3.63 -4.63 29.23
C ILE A 204 -5.09 -4.16 29.10
N GLU A 205 -5.27 -3.03 28.43
CA GLU A 205 -6.57 -2.67 27.88
C GLU A 205 -6.76 -3.42 26.55
N TRP A 206 -7.35 -4.63 26.60
CA TRP A 206 -7.62 -5.45 25.41
C TRP A 206 -8.47 -4.73 24.36
N MET A 207 -9.20 -3.68 24.76
CA MET A 207 -9.99 -2.84 23.85
C MET A 207 -9.12 -2.06 22.84
N GLN A 208 -7.84 -1.82 23.15
CA GLN A 208 -6.88 -1.15 22.24
C GLN A 208 -6.53 -2.02 21.02
N ILE A 209 -6.79 -3.33 21.07
CA ILE A 209 -6.55 -4.24 19.94
C ILE A 209 -7.47 -3.93 18.76
N LEU A 210 -8.68 -3.44 19.02
CA LEU A 210 -9.65 -3.10 17.97
C LEU A 210 -9.12 -2.00 17.04
N PRO A 211 -8.73 -0.81 17.53
CA PRO A 211 -8.17 0.21 16.66
C PRO A 211 -6.85 -0.23 16.03
N ILE A 212 -5.96 -0.92 16.76
CA ILE A 212 -4.71 -1.46 16.16
C ILE A 212 -5.03 -2.36 14.96
N SER A 213 -5.97 -3.28 15.12
CA SER A 213 -6.36 -4.21 14.05
C SER A 213 -6.93 -3.46 12.84
N LEU A 214 -7.82 -2.48 13.07
CA LEU A 214 -8.39 -1.66 12.00
C LEU A 214 -7.32 -0.84 11.26
N LEU A 215 -6.38 -0.26 12.00
CA LEU A 215 -5.30 0.55 11.43
C LEU A 215 -4.26 -0.32 10.69
N SER A 216 -3.96 -1.52 11.19
CA SER A 216 -3.11 -2.48 10.48
C SER A 216 -3.79 -3.05 9.23
N PHE A 217 -5.10 -3.29 9.30
CA PHE A 217 -5.88 -3.75 8.15
C PHE A 217 -5.89 -2.73 7.02
N GLN A 218 -6.13 -1.45 7.33
CA GLN A 218 -6.09 -0.40 6.29
C GLN A 218 -4.68 -0.19 5.72
N ALA A 219 -3.63 -0.36 6.53
CA ALA A 219 -2.25 -0.23 6.08
C ALA A 219 -1.88 -1.31 5.05
N GLY A 220 -2.38 -2.54 5.22
CA GLY A 220 -2.17 -3.60 4.24
C GLY A 220 -2.79 -3.28 2.88
N GLY A 221 -4.00 -2.73 2.87
CA GLY A 221 -4.64 -2.26 1.63
C GLY A 221 -3.83 -1.17 0.92
N GLN A 222 -3.16 -0.30 1.68
CA GLN A 222 -2.37 0.80 1.14
C GLN A 222 -1.07 0.32 0.45
N ILE A 223 -0.40 -0.70 1.00
CA ILE A 223 0.74 -1.32 0.31
C ILE A 223 0.27 -1.98 -0.98
N VAL A 224 -0.81 -2.75 -0.93
CA VAL A 224 -1.33 -3.41 -2.13
C VAL A 224 -1.69 -2.37 -3.20
N ALA A 225 -2.29 -1.24 -2.82
CA ALA A 225 -2.59 -0.15 -3.73
C ALA A 225 -1.34 0.44 -4.40
N SER A 226 -0.23 0.64 -3.66
CA SER A 226 1.01 1.16 -4.25
C SER A 226 1.61 0.20 -5.28
N ARG A 227 1.53 -1.11 -5.01
CA ARG A 227 1.99 -2.17 -5.94
C ARG A 227 1.09 -2.27 -7.17
N VAL A 228 -0.23 -2.18 -7.00
CA VAL A 228 -1.20 -2.24 -8.10
C VAL A 228 -1.06 -1.06 -9.07
N LEU A 229 -0.76 0.13 -8.54
CA LEU A 229 -0.50 1.34 -9.32
C LEU A 229 0.85 1.30 -10.05
N GLY A 230 1.75 0.35 -9.73
CA GLY A 230 3.03 0.18 -10.40
C GLY A 230 4.05 1.28 -10.06
N ILE A 231 3.87 2.00 -8.95
CA ILE A 231 4.84 2.96 -8.42
C ILE A 231 5.56 2.28 -7.27
N ASP A 232 6.40 1.30 -7.63
CA ASP A 232 7.16 0.49 -6.66
C ASP A 232 8.18 1.32 -5.85
N GLU A 233 8.50 2.52 -6.34
CA GLU A 233 9.40 3.48 -5.71
C GLU A 233 8.80 4.16 -4.46
N ILE A 234 7.49 4.04 -4.24
CA ILE A 234 6.80 4.59 -3.07
C ILE A 234 6.11 3.45 -2.29
N PRO A 235 6.87 2.62 -1.57
CA PRO A 235 6.29 1.76 -0.55
C PRO A 235 5.77 2.66 0.58
N THR A 236 4.48 2.96 0.55
CA THR A 236 3.78 3.91 1.46
C THR A 236 3.86 3.58 2.96
N VAL A 237 4.61 2.55 3.34
CA VAL A 237 4.73 1.95 4.68
C VAL A 237 6.17 1.51 5.01
N VAL A 238 7.03 1.23 4.02
CA VAL A 238 8.40 0.71 4.25
C VAL A 238 9.44 1.77 3.91
N LEU A 239 9.97 2.44 4.94
CA LEU A 239 10.87 3.57 4.76
C LEU A 239 12.31 3.18 4.38
N THR A 240 12.82 2.09 4.96
CA THR A 240 14.24 1.72 4.85
C THR A 240 14.67 1.47 3.42
N THR A 241 13.93 0.64 2.69
CA THR A 241 14.22 0.35 1.27
C THR A 241 14.16 1.61 0.43
N LEU A 242 13.18 2.48 0.67
CA LEU A 242 13.04 3.75 -0.05
C LEU A 242 14.24 4.67 0.18
N LEU A 243 14.73 4.77 1.43
CA LEU A 243 15.90 5.58 1.76
C LEU A 243 17.18 5.01 1.13
N CYS A 244 17.39 3.70 1.20
CA CYS A 244 18.51 3.04 0.53
C CYS A 244 18.46 3.25 -1.00
N ASP A 245 17.29 3.04 -1.60
CA ASP A 245 17.06 3.25 -3.02
C ASP A 245 17.29 4.71 -3.45
N LEU A 246 17.00 5.67 -2.57
CA LEU A 246 17.28 7.09 -2.80
C LEU A 246 18.80 7.36 -2.79
N LEU A 247 19.52 6.80 -1.81
CA LEU A 247 20.96 7.06 -1.63
C LEU A 247 21.84 6.35 -2.67
N VAL A 248 21.42 5.17 -3.14
CA VAL A 248 22.14 4.37 -4.14
C VAL A 248 21.78 4.81 -5.58
N ASP A 249 20.83 5.73 -5.77
CA ASP A 249 20.44 6.22 -7.09
C ASP A 249 21.65 6.85 -7.82
N PRO A 250 22.12 6.27 -8.94
CA PRO A 250 23.27 6.81 -9.67
C PRO A 250 23.01 8.21 -10.25
N LYS A 251 21.74 8.62 -10.35
CA LYS A 251 21.27 9.91 -10.84
C LYS A 251 20.81 10.82 -9.70
N LEU A 252 21.34 10.63 -8.50
CA LEU A 252 20.96 11.42 -7.32
C LEU A 252 21.22 12.92 -7.52
N THR A 253 22.33 13.29 -8.17
CA THR A 253 22.76 14.68 -8.40
C THR A 253 22.28 15.27 -9.73
N GLU A 254 21.64 14.48 -10.59
CA GLU A 254 21.11 14.98 -11.86
C GLU A 254 19.97 16.00 -11.64
N LYS A 255 19.92 17.06 -12.44
CA LYS A 255 18.89 18.12 -12.29
C LYS A 255 17.47 17.60 -12.44
N VAL A 256 17.25 16.60 -13.31
CA VAL A 256 15.93 16.03 -13.60
C VAL A 256 15.93 14.53 -13.31
N ASN A 257 15.41 14.16 -12.15
CA ASN A 257 15.17 12.76 -11.79
C ASN A 257 13.82 12.64 -11.07
N PRO A 258 12.73 12.35 -11.80
CA PRO A 258 11.40 12.18 -11.21
C PRO A 258 11.35 11.06 -10.17
N LYS A 259 12.12 9.99 -10.36
CA LYS A 259 12.16 8.84 -9.45
C LYS A 259 12.72 9.23 -8.08
N ARG A 260 13.87 9.90 -8.08
CA ARG A 260 14.46 10.50 -6.88
C ARG A 260 13.49 11.45 -6.20
N ASN A 261 12.86 12.36 -6.94
CA ASN A 261 11.94 13.34 -6.37
C ASN A 261 10.74 12.68 -5.68
N ARG A 262 10.21 11.60 -6.28
CA ARG A 262 9.13 10.79 -5.67
C ARG A 262 9.58 10.10 -4.39
N ARG A 263 10.76 9.48 -4.39
CA ARG A 263 11.35 8.83 -3.20
C ARG A 263 11.58 9.85 -2.07
N ALA A 264 12.25 10.96 -2.37
CA ALA A 264 12.47 12.03 -1.40
C ALA A 264 11.16 12.61 -0.86
N GLY A 265 10.19 12.86 -1.74
CA GLY A 265 8.86 13.34 -1.35
C GLY A 265 8.12 12.36 -0.44
N ALA A 266 8.17 11.06 -0.74
CA ALA A 266 7.55 10.03 0.09
C ALA A 266 8.24 9.85 1.45
N PHE A 267 9.58 9.94 1.51
CA PHE A 267 10.32 9.96 2.77
C PHE A 267 9.90 11.15 3.64
N LEU A 268 9.93 12.36 3.06
CA LEU A 268 9.57 13.59 3.76
C LEU A 268 8.10 13.57 4.20
N ALA A 269 7.19 13.08 3.36
CA ALA A 269 5.78 12.98 3.70
C ALA A 269 5.56 12.07 4.92
N LEU A 270 6.16 10.87 4.94
CA LEU A 270 6.05 9.97 6.10
C LEU A 270 6.65 10.59 7.35
N PHE A 271 7.84 11.18 7.25
CA PHE A 271 8.50 11.86 8.36
C PHE A 271 7.68 13.02 8.92
N LEU A 272 7.15 13.89 8.04
CA LEU A 272 6.28 15.01 8.42
C LEU A 272 4.95 14.51 9.01
N GLY A 273 4.42 13.38 8.53
CA GLY A 273 3.25 12.73 9.11
C GLY A 273 3.50 12.32 10.56
N ALA A 274 4.62 11.63 10.83
CA ALA A 274 5.01 11.23 12.17
C ALA A 274 5.32 12.44 13.08
N MET A 275 5.97 13.48 12.55
CA MET A 275 6.15 14.74 13.27
C MET A 275 4.81 15.40 13.63
N THR A 276 3.86 15.40 12.70
CA THR A 276 2.50 15.93 12.92
C THR A 276 1.80 15.12 14.01
N ALA A 277 1.92 13.79 14.03
CA ALA A 277 1.39 12.95 15.10
C ALA A 277 1.94 13.36 16.47
N GLY A 278 3.26 13.52 16.59
CA GLY A 278 3.92 13.91 17.84
C GLY A 278 3.65 15.37 18.25
N GLY A 279 3.38 16.25 17.28
CA GLY A 279 2.94 17.62 17.55
C GLY A 279 1.50 17.63 18.06
N LEU A 280 0.58 16.98 17.34
CA LEU A 280 -0.84 16.90 17.71
C LEU A 280 -1.05 16.19 19.05
N SER A 281 -0.25 15.18 19.40
CA SER A 281 -0.37 14.51 20.70
C SER A 281 -0.07 15.43 21.90
N LYS A 282 0.58 16.58 21.68
CA LYS A 282 0.84 17.59 22.72
C LYS A 282 -0.27 18.63 22.85
N VAL A 283 -1.04 18.88 21.79
CA VAL A 283 -1.98 20.00 21.70
C VAL A 283 -3.44 19.57 21.58
N THR A 284 -3.71 18.33 21.20
CA THR A 284 -5.05 17.80 20.91
C THR A 284 -5.21 16.38 21.43
N GLU A 285 -6.47 15.95 21.55
CA GLU A 285 -6.79 14.56 21.84
C GLU A 285 -6.47 13.65 20.64
N MET A 286 -6.10 12.40 20.92
CA MET A 286 -5.78 11.40 19.89
C MET A 286 -6.90 11.23 18.85
N ALA A 287 -8.16 11.35 19.27
CA ALA A 287 -9.32 11.24 18.40
C ALA A 287 -9.29 12.31 17.28
N ALA A 288 -8.95 13.56 17.59
CA ALA A 288 -8.87 14.65 16.61
C ALA A 288 -7.81 14.35 15.54
N SER A 289 -6.68 13.77 15.93
CA SER A 289 -5.61 13.36 15.01
C SER A 289 -6.04 12.21 14.08
N LEU A 290 -6.81 11.24 14.59
CA LEU A 290 -7.37 10.16 13.79
C LEU A 290 -8.46 10.68 12.83
N TRP A 291 -9.28 11.64 13.26
CA TRP A 291 -10.22 12.34 12.37
C TRP A 291 -9.51 13.09 11.26
N PHE A 292 -8.39 13.75 11.55
CA PHE A 292 -7.56 14.39 10.53
C PHE A 292 -7.01 13.39 9.51
N ALA A 293 -6.50 12.24 9.98
CA ALA A 293 -6.06 11.15 9.11
C ALA A 293 -7.22 10.61 8.24
N PHE A 294 -8.41 10.44 8.84
CA PHE A 294 -9.63 10.02 8.14
C PHE A 294 -10.01 11.00 7.04
N VAL A 295 -10.05 12.31 7.32
CA VAL A 295 -10.41 13.32 6.33
C VAL A 295 -9.46 13.28 5.13
N LEU A 296 -8.15 13.20 5.38
CA LEU A 296 -7.16 13.08 4.30
C LEU A 296 -7.43 11.84 3.43
N LYS A 297 -7.70 10.70 4.06
CA LYS A 297 -7.95 9.44 3.34
C LYS A 297 -9.30 9.41 2.62
N PHE A 298 -10.31 10.07 3.19
CA PHE A 298 -11.60 10.28 2.56
C PHE A 298 -11.48 11.16 1.32
N LEU A 299 -10.70 12.24 1.36
CA LEU A 299 -10.43 13.09 0.20
C LEU A 299 -9.74 12.32 -0.93
N ILE A 300 -8.81 11.41 -0.60
CA ILE A 300 -8.21 10.50 -1.59
C ILE A 300 -9.27 9.59 -2.21
N THR A 301 -10.12 8.99 -1.38
CA THR A 301 -11.21 8.11 -1.83
C THR A 301 -12.16 8.86 -2.76
N ALA A 302 -12.58 10.08 -2.39
CA ALA A 302 -13.40 10.97 -3.21
C ALA A 302 -12.70 11.34 -4.52
N GLY A 303 -11.39 11.60 -4.48
CA GLY A 303 -10.56 11.89 -5.66
C GLY A 303 -10.62 10.78 -6.70
N TRP A 304 -10.65 9.50 -6.29
CA TRP A 304 -10.80 8.37 -7.21
C TRP A 304 -12.15 8.35 -7.94
N PHE A 305 -13.21 9.01 -7.45
CA PHE A 305 -14.49 9.13 -8.18
C PHE A 305 -14.44 10.13 -9.34
N VAL A 306 -13.52 11.09 -9.30
CA VAL A 306 -13.37 12.15 -10.32
C VAL A 306 -12.13 11.96 -11.21
N TRP A 307 -11.17 11.14 -10.78
CA TRP A 307 -9.95 10.81 -11.52
C TRP A 307 -10.14 10.48 -13.02
N LYS A 308 -9.19 10.91 -13.85
CA LYS A 308 -9.24 10.74 -15.31
C LYS A 308 -9.11 9.27 -15.70
N ARG A 309 -9.86 8.89 -16.74
CA ARG A 309 -9.73 7.58 -17.38
C ARG A 309 -8.38 7.50 -18.11
N GLU A 310 -7.79 6.31 -18.15
CA GLU A 310 -6.62 6.01 -19.00
C GLU A 310 -6.94 6.46 -20.44
N GLY A 311 -6.29 7.53 -20.88
CA GLY A 311 -6.34 7.98 -22.26
C GLY A 311 -5.59 6.96 -23.10
N ARG A 312 -6.20 6.49 -24.19
CA ARG A 312 -5.49 5.67 -25.17
C ARG A 312 -4.45 6.57 -25.82
N THR A 313 -3.22 6.56 -25.31
CA THR A 313 -2.10 7.24 -25.95
C THR A 313 -1.92 6.61 -27.32
N GLU A 314 -2.46 7.26 -28.35
CA GLU A 314 -2.17 6.94 -29.74
C GLU A 314 -0.66 6.94 -29.93
N GLY A 315 -0.18 5.88 -30.59
CA GLY A 315 1.23 5.59 -30.77
C GLY A 315 1.99 6.82 -31.25
N LYS A 316 2.96 7.26 -30.45
CA LYS A 316 3.97 8.20 -30.91
C LYS A 316 4.99 7.41 -31.74
N ARG A 317 4.59 7.18 -33.00
CA ARG A 317 5.38 6.98 -34.23
C ARG A 317 6.71 6.21 -34.09
N ASP A 318 6.68 5.00 -34.63
CA ASP A 318 7.75 4.46 -35.47
C ASP A 318 7.99 5.43 -36.64
N VAL A 319 8.81 6.47 -36.48
CA VAL A 319 9.49 7.18 -37.58
C VAL A 319 10.77 7.81 -37.03
N GLU A 320 11.88 7.10 -37.21
CA GLU A 320 13.26 7.58 -37.45
C GLU A 320 14.04 6.26 -37.62
N GLY A 321 14.34 5.79 -38.83
CA GLY A 321 14.95 6.53 -39.93
C GLY A 321 16.44 6.29 -39.86
#